data_AF-E4XVU1-F1
#
_entry.id   AF-E4XVU1-F1
#
_cell.length_a   1.000
_cell.length_b   1.000
_cell.length_c   1.000
_cell.angle_alpha   90.00
_cell.angle_beta   90.00
_cell.angle_gamma   90.00
#
_symmetry.space_group_name_H-M   'P 1'
#
loop_
_entity.id
_entity.type
_entity.pdbx_description
1 polymer ?
#
loop_
_entity_poly.entity_id
_entity_poly.type
_entity_poly.pdbx_seq_one_letter_code
_entity_poly.pdbx_strand_id
1 'polypeptide(L)'
;MFNDMLRHRLPEFQYFLNDIAVHEGNGTIPGLVNAMLDRLDGAQRPFHVKSQYDLVERILSDGFYATFHLRWLQYFNRKQLLVIDGTEFLEKPWLALEKIQDFLKIKKLITRKNFVLSKEGLQCFRERVKDSEHWCVGGDKGRTLDKKFDMDVGFALDTLFGPMDRYFAEKVLRREKFNWNFGSSI
;
A
#
# COMPACT_ATOMS: atom_id res chain seq x y z
N MET A 1 13.98 17.88 -6.21
CA MET A 1 14.79 16.69 -6.54
C MET A 1 13.94 15.41 -6.69
N PHE A 2 13.22 14.92 -5.66
CA PHE A 2 12.40 13.70 -5.80
C PHE A 2 11.13 13.92 -6.63
N ASN A 3 10.37 15.00 -6.36
CA ASN A 3 9.22 15.40 -7.21
C ASN A 3 9.64 15.56 -8.68
N ASP A 4 10.77 16.23 -8.94
CA ASP A 4 11.27 16.42 -10.31
C ASP A 4 11.61 15.11 -11.01
N MET A 5 12.22 14.17 -10.28
CA MET A 5 12.48 12.83 -10.82
C MET A 5 11.17 12.10 -11.17
N LEU A 6 10.15 12.19 -10.31
CA LEU A 6 8.83 11.60 -10.58
C LEU A 6 8.14 12.23 -11.80
N ARG A 7 8.25 13.55 -12.00
CA ARG A 7 7.71 14.24 -13.19
C ARG A 7 8.23 13.66 -14.50
N HIS A 8 9.49 13.22 -14.53
CA HIS A 8 10.09 12.62 -15.72
C HIS A 8 9.76 11.13 -15.84
N ARG A 9 9.76 10.39 -14.72
CA ARG A 9 9.61 8.93 -14.72
C ARG A 9 8.17 8.44 -14.80
N LEU A 10 7.21 9.14 -14.21
CA LEU A 10 5.82 8.72 -14.20
C LEU A 10 5.22 8.59 -15.61
N PRO A 11 5.46 9.53 -16.56
CA PRO A 11 4.96 9.36 -17.93
C PRO A 11 5.56 8.16 -18.66
N GLU A 12 6.87 7.91 -18.51
CA GLU A 12 7.55 6.75 -19.11
C GLU A 12 6.96 5.44 -18.57
N PHE A 13 6.76 5.36 -17.26
CA PHE A 13 6.20 4.18 -16.63
C PHE A 13 4.71 3.98 -16.96
N GLN A 14 3.93 5.06 -17.00
CA GLN A 14 2.53 5.02 -17.44
C GLN A 14 2.40 4.49 -18.87
N TYR A 15 3.27 4.94 -19.78
CA TYR A 15 3.31 4.43 -21.15
C TYR A 15 3.59 2.92 -21.18
N PHE A 16 4.57 2.47 -20.40
CA PHE A 16 4.89 1.04 -20.27
C PHE A 16 3.70 0.22 -19.73
N LEU A 17 2.99 0.70 -18.71
CA LEU A 17 1.80 0.01 -18.20
C LEU A 17 0.66 -0.02 -19.23
N ASN A 18 0.48 1.05 -20.00
CA ASN A 18 -0.53 1.11 -21.05
C ASN A 18 -0.20 0.12 -22.19
N ASP A 19 1.07 0.03 -22.57
CA ASP A 19 1.54 -0.93 -23.57
C ASP A 19 1.22 -2.37 -23.16
N ILE A 20 1.51 -2.74 -21.91
CA ILE A 20 1.15 -4.05 -21.37
C ILE A 20 -0.36 -4.23 -21.31
N ALA A 21 -1.09 -3.22 -20.85
CA ALA A 21 -2.54 -3.30 -20.78
C ALA A 21 -3.14 -3.61 -22.16
N VAL A 22 -2.66 -2.98 -23.23
CA VAL A 22 -3.14 -3.17 -24.60
C VAL A 22 -2.72 -4.52 -25.16
N HIS A 23 -1.44 -4.87 -25.09
CA HIS A 23 -0.88 -6.01 -25.81
C HIS A 23 -0.92 -7.33 -25.05
N GLU A 24 -0.87 -7.28 -23.71
CA GLU A 24 -0.86 -8.47 -22.84
C GLU A 24 -2.17 -8.56 -22.01
N GLY A 25 -2.81 -7.42 -21.73
CA GLY A 25 -3.99 -7.31 -20.85
C GLY A 25 -5.34 -7.11 -21.54
N ASN A 26 -5.42 -7.28 -22.86
CA ASN A 26 -6.64 -7.09 -23.68
C ASN A 26 -7.33 -5.72 -23.49
N GLY A 27 -6.58 -4.68 -23.13
CA GLY A 27 -7.07 -3.33 -22.87
C GLY A 27 -7.87 -3.15 -21.58
N THR A 28 -7.80 -4.09 -20.63
CA THR A 28 -8.61 -4.06 -19.40
C THR A 28 -7.76 -4.05 -18.13
N ILE A 29 -8.28 -3.49 -17.03
CA ILE A 29 -7.58 -3.53 -15.73
C ILE A 29 -7.40 -4.96 -15.19
N PRO A 30 -8.41 -5.85 -15.21
CA PRO A 30 -8.18 -7.25 -14.81
C PRO A 30 -7.11 -7.93 -15.66
N GLY A 31 -7.10 -7.69 -16.97
CA GLY A 31 -6.08 -8.22 -17.87
C GLY A 31 -4.69 -7.66 -17.60
N LEU A 32 -4.56 -6.34 -17.37
CA LEU A 32 -3.29 -5.72 -16.95
C LEU A 32 -2.78 -6.36 -15.65
N VAL A 33 -3.64 -6.55 -14.64
CA VAL A 33 -3.23 -7.16 -13.37
C VAL A 33 -2.80 -8.62 -13.55
N ASN A 34 -3.47 -9.39 -14.42
CA ASN A 34 -3.04 -10.76 -14.73
C ASN A 34 -1.73 -10.79 -15.52
N ALA A 35 -1.54 -9.90 -16.50
CA ALA A 35 -0.27 -9.76 -17.21
C ALA A 35 0.86 -9.40 -16.22
N MET A 36 0.62 -8.48 -15.29
CA MET A 36 1.56 -8.18 -14.21
C MET A 36 1.86 -9.40 -13.34
N LEU A 37 0.88 -10.27 -13.06
CA LEU A 37 1.09 -11.50 -12.29
C LEU A 37 2.00 -12.48 -13.05
N ASP A 38 1.75 -12.69 -14.34
CA ASP A 38 2.60 -13.54 -15.19
C ASP A 38 4.04 -13.01 -15.24
N ARG A 39 4.21 -11.69 -15.32
CA ARG A 39 5.52 -11.03 -15.30
C ARG A 39 6.20 -11.14 -13.93
N LEU A 40 5.44 -11.07 -12.85
CA LEU A 40 5.95 -11.27 -11.49
C LEU A 40 6.46 -12.70 -11.29
N ASP A 41 5.72 -13.70 -11.79
CA ASP A 41 6.12 -15.11 -11.73
C ASP A 41 7.30 -15.41 -12.67
N GLY A 42 7.32 -14.79 -13.85
CA GLY A 42 8.40 -14.91 -14.85
C GLY A 42 9.65 -14.07 -14.57
N ALA A 43 9.71 -13.36 -13.44
CA ALA A 43 10.81 -12.45 -13.11
C ALA A 43 11.13 -11.48 -14.27
N GLN A 44 10.09 -10.83 -14.80
CA GLN A 44 10.19 -9.83 -15.85
C GLN A 44 10.05 -8.41 -15.30
N ARG A 45 10.42 -7.40 -16.10
CA ARG A 45 10.13 -5.98 -15.79
C ARG A 45 8.61 -5.81 -15.58
N PRO A 46 8.11 -5.11 -14.55
CA PRO A 46 8.84 -4.24 -13.64
C PRO A 46 9.15 -4.88 -12.29
N PHE A 47 9.32 -6.20 -12.17
CA PHE A 47 9.51 -6.90 -10.88
C PHE A 47 10.92 -7.46 -10.66
N HIS A 48 11.69 -7.75 -11.71
CA HIS A 48 13.00 -8.38 -11.53
C HIS A 48 14.16 -7.39 -11.45
N VAL A 49 14.99 -7.51 -10.41
CA VAL A 49 16.11 -6.60 -10.12
C VAL A 49 17.09 -6.46 -11.28
N LYS A 50 17.45 -7.55 -11.99
CA LYS A 50 18.37 -7.45 -13.13
C LYS A 50 17.75 -6.78 -14.36
N SER A 51 16.42 -6.69 -14.41
CA SER A 51 15.69 -5.96 -15.45
C SER A 51 15.40 -4.50 -15.08
N GLN A 52 15.74 -4.09 -13.85
CA GLN A 52 15.50 -2.76 -13.31
C GLN A 52 16.81 -2.03 -13.04
N TYR A 53 17.16 -1.09 -13.92
CA TYR A 53 18.24 -0.12 -13.63
C TYR A 53 17.69 1.17 -12.99
N ASP A 54 16.37 1.31 -12.90
CA ASP A 54 15.69 2.48 -12.36
C ASP A 54 15.09 2.22 -10.97
N LEU A 55 15.57 2.99 -9.98
CA LEU A 55 15.07 2.92 -8.61
C LEU A 55 13.60 3.35 -8.51
N VAL A 56 13.18 4.32 -9.33
CA VAL A 56 11.80 4.84 -9.28
C VAL A 56 10.82 3.79 -9.74
N GLU A 57 11.07 3.16 -10.88
CA GLU A 57 10.24 2.06 -11.36
C GLU A 57 10.07 0.94 -10.30
N ARG A 58 11.16 0.56 -9.63
CA ARG A 58 11.09 -0.44 -8.54
C ARG A 58 10.20 0.00 -7.39
N ILE A 59 10.32 1.26 -6.97
CA ILE A 59 9.47 1.81 -5.90
C ILE A 59 8.01 1.84 -6.33
N LEU A 60 7.73 2.19 -7.59
CA LEU A 60 6.37 2.25 -8.10
C LEU A 60 5.75 0.86 -8.25
N SER A 61 6.52 -0.15 -8.70
CA SER A 61 6.00 -1.50 -8.89
C SER A 61 5.72 -2.23 -7.58
N ASP A 62 6.39 -1.88 -6.48
CA ASP A 62 6.06 -2.36 -5.13
C ASP A 62 4.62 -1.94 -4.69
N GLY A 63 4.06 -0.90 -5.31
CA GLY A 63 2.68 -0.43 -5.08
C GLY A 63 1.59 -1.24 -5.78
N PHE A 64 1.92 -2.25 -6.59
CA PHE A 64 0.92 -3.04 -7.34
C PHE A 64 0.28 -4.13 -6.48
N TYR A 65 -0.44 -3.72 -5.42
CA TYR A 65 -1.00 -4.60 -4.40
C TYR A 65 -1.95 -5.67 -4.96
N ALA A 66 -2.73 -5.35 -6.00
CA ALA A 66 -3.61 -6.32 -6.65
C ALA A 66 -2.81 -7.54 -7.16
N THR A 67 -1.71 -7.28 -7.86
CA THR A 67 -0.83 -8.30 -8.44
C THR A 67 -0.25 -9.20 -7.37
N PHE A 68 0.39 -8.62 -6.36
CA PHE A 68 0.99 -9.39 -5.26
C PHE A 68 -0.07 -10.17 -4.48
N HIS A 69 -1.24 -9.58 -4.22
CA HIS A 69 -2.29 -10.26 -3.46
C HIS A 69 -2.93 -11.41 -4.25
N LEU A 70 -3.07 -11.29 -5.57
CA LEU A 70 -3.52 -12.42 -6.41
C LEU A 70 -2.52 -13.58 -6.37
N ARG A 71 -1.21 -13.30 -6.34
CA ARG A 71 -0.19 -14.34 -6.15
C ARG A 71 -0.38 -15.07 -4.82
N TRP A 72 -0.61 -14.35 -3.72
CA TRP A 72 -0.91 -14.97 -2.42
C TRP A 72 -2.18 -15.84 -2.46
N LEU A 73 -3.20 -15.41 -3.20
CA LEU A 73 -4.46 -16.17 -3.35
C LEU A 73 -4.31 -17.47 -4.15
N GLN A 74 -3.21 -17.69 -4.86
CA GLN A 74 -2.90 -18.99 -5.47
C GLN A 74 -2.61 -20.07 -4.39
N TYR A 75 -2.15 -19.66 -3.20
CA TYR A 75 -1.70 -20.57 -2.14
C TYR A 75 -2.56 -20.50 -0.87
N PHE A 76 -3.15 -19.34 -0.58
CA PHE A 76 -3.93 -19.11 0.62
C PHE A 76 -5.38 -18.76 0.29
N ASN A 77 -6.32 -19.34 1.04
CA ASN A 77 -7.70 -18.90 0.94
C ASN A 77 -7.83 -17.46 1.44
N ARG A 78 -8.76 -16.69 0.86
CA ARG A 78 -9.03 -15.31 1.26
C ARG A 78 -9.25 -15.14 2.77
N LYS A 79 -9.88 -16.10 3.42
CA LYS A 79 -10.13 -16.09 4.88
C LYS A 79 -8.85 -16.22 5.73
N GLN A 80 -7.71 -16.53 5.12
CA GLN A 80 -6.39 -16.61 5.76
C GLN A 80 -5.52 -15.38 5.50
N LEU A 81 -6.05 -14.38 4.78
CA LEU A 81 -5.35 -13.14 4.49
C LEU A 81 -6.16 -11.97 5.02
N LEU A 82 -5.54 -11.17 5.90
CA LEU A 82 -6.12 -9.93 6.42
C LEU A 82 -5.36 -8.74 5.82
N VAL A 83 -6.08 -7.82 5.20
CA VAL A 83 -5.51 -6.55 4.74
C VAL A 83 -5.94 -5.45 5.70
N ILE A 84 -4.96 -4.76 6.27
CA ILE A 84 -5.15 -3.64 7.19
C ILE A 84 -4.89 -2.33 6.45
N ASP A 85 -5.71 -1.33 6.73
CA ASP A 85 -5.51 0.03 6.23
C ASP A 85 -4.38 0.70 7.03
N GLY A 86 -3.26 0.97 6.36
CA GLY A 86 -2.08 1.58 7.00
C GLY A 86 -2.34 3.00 7.52
N THR A 87 -3.23 3.75 6.88
CA THR A 87 -3.60 5.11 7.32
C THR A 87 -4.42 5.04 8.61
N GLU A 88 -5.44 4.16 8.65
CA GLU A 88 -6.20 3.92 9.88
C GLU A 88 -5.31 3.36 11.01
N PHE A 89 -4.34 2.52 10.67
CA PHE A 89 -3.43 1.95 11.66
C PHE A 89 -2.52 3.01 12.29
N LEU A 90 -2.05 3.99 11.51
CA LEU A 90 -1.25 5.09 12.02
C LEU A 90 -2.07 5.99 12.96
N GLU A 91 -3.30 6.34 12.57
CA GLU A 91 -4.15 7.27 13.33
C GLU A 91 -4.83 6.62 14.54
N LYS A 92 -5.35 5.41 14.36
CA LYS A 92 -6.24 4.68 15.29
C LYS A 92 -5.85 3.20 15.35
N PRO A 93 -4.63 2.86 15.85
CA PRO A 93 -4.10 1.50 15.82
C PRO A 93 -4.97 0.45 16.53
N TRP A 94 -5.74 0.85 17.53
CA TRP A 94 -6.65 -0.04 18.24
C TRP A 94 -7.77 -0.61 17.35
N LEU A 95 -8.23 0.12 16.32
CA LEU A 95 -9.26 -0.37 15.39
C LEU A 95 -8.70 -1.50 14.50
N ALA A 96 -7.49 -1.31 14.00
CA ALA A 96 -6.81 -2.35 13.23
C ALA A 96 -6.46 -3.57 14.11
N LEU A 97 -6.00 -3.34 15.35
CA LEU A 97 -5.70 -4.42 16.27
C LEU A 97 -6.93 -5.17 16.75
N GLU A 98 -8.09 -4.51 16.82
CA GLU A 98 -9.36 -5.21 17.01
C GLU A 98 -9.61 -6.19 15.85
N LYS A 99 -9.50 -5.72 14.60
CA LYS A 99 -9.64 -6.56 13.40
C LYS A 99 -8.63 -7.72 13.39
N ILE A 100 -7.38 -7.47 13.78
CA ILE A 100 -6.32 -8.50 13.88
C ILE A 100 -6.67 -9.54 14.96
N GLN A 101 -7.09 -9.10 16.15
CA GLN A 101 -7.47 -10.01 17.23
C GLN A 101 -8.68 -10.89 16.84
N ASP A 102 -9.68 -10.31 16.16
CA ASP A 102 -10.83 -11.04 15.63
C ASP A 102 -10.42 -12.07 14.57
N PHE A 103 -9.56 -11.66 13.64
CA PHE A 103 -9.04 -12.54 12.58
C PHE A 103 -8.26 -13.74 13.13
N LEU A 104 -7.41 -13.49 14.15
CA LEU A 104 -6.63 -14.53 14.84
C LEU A 104 -7.48 -15.36 15.82
N LYS A 105 -8.74 -14.96 16.07
CA LYS A 105 -9.64 -15.60 17.04
C LYS A 105 -9.06 -15.66 18.45
N ILE A 106 -8.38 -14.59 18.86
CA ILE A 106 -7.81 -14.45 20.21
C ILE A 106 -8.66 -13.50 21.06
N LYS A 107 -8.51 -13.60 22.38
CA LYS A 107 -9.18 -12.70 23.30
C LYS A 107 -8.77 -11.25 23.02
N LYS A 108 -9.75 -10.34 22.94
CA LYS A 108 -9.53 -8.90 22.78
C LYS A 108 -8.94 -8.31 24.07
N LEU A 109 -7.62 -8.22 24.12
CA LEU A 109 -6.88 -7.68 25.25
C LEU A 109 -6.30 -6.29 24.93
N ILE A 110 -5.92 -6.07 23.68
CA ILE A 110 -5.42 -4.77 23.24
C ILE A 110 -6.60 -3.90 22.84
N THR A 111 -6.73 -2.77 23.52
CA THR A 111 -7.83 -1.80 23.35
C THR A 111 -7.29 -0.40 23.12
N ARG A 112 -8.18 0.57 22.85
CA ARG A 112 -7.82 2.00 22.78
C ARG A 112 -7.03 2.49 24.00
N LYS A 113 -7.30 1.94 25.19
CA LYS A 113 -6.65 2.36 26.45
C LYS A 113 -5.17 1.99 26.52
N ASN A 114 -4.72 1.07 25.66
CA ASN A 114 -3.30 0.70 25.55
C ASN A 114 -2.50 1.69 24.71
N PHE A 115 -3.14 2.70 24.10
CA PHE A 115 -2.47 3.66 23.24
C PHE A 115 -2.43 5.04 23.87
N VAL A 116 -1.26 5.67 23.77
CA VAL A 116 -1.02 7.04 24.21
C VAL A 116 -0.35 7.83 23.10
N LEU A 117 -0.78 9.08 22.91
CA LEU A 117 -0.23 9.95 21.90
C LEU A 117 1.08 10.58 22.42
N SER A 118 2.16 10.46 21.65
CA SER A 118 3.42 11.15 21.92
C SER A 118 3.29 12.65 21.62
N LYS A 119 4.29 13.44 22.02
CA LYS A 119 4.33 14.88 21.71
C LYS A 119 4.44 15.14 20.21
N GLU A 120 5.05 14.21 19.48
CA GLU A 120 5.25 14.21 18.04
C GLU A 120 4.01 13.72 17.28
N GLY A 121 2.91 13.42 17.97
CA GLY A 121 1.65 12.98 17.37
C GLY A 121 1.63 11.50 16.96
N LEU A 122 2.58 10.69 17.42
CA LEU A 122 2.62 9.26 17.14
C LEU A 122 1.92 8.46 18.23
N GLN A 123 1.22 7.39 17.85
CA GLN A 123 0.61 6.47 18.79
C GLN A 123 1.69 5.53 19.37
N CYS A 124 1.87 5.56 20.68
CA CYS A 124 2.76 4.67 21.42
C CYS A 124 1.96 3.63 22.21
N PHE A 125 2.54 2.47 22.44
CA PHE A 125 1.87 1.33 23.06
C PHE A 125 2.25 1.16 24.53
N ARG A 126 1.27 0.77 25.36
CA ARG A 126 1.43 0.33 26.74
C ARG A 126 0.84 -1.06 26.89
N GLU A 127 1.61 -1.97 27.49
CA GLU A 127 1.19 -3.35 27.66
C GLU A 127 0.02 -3.43 28.62
N ARG A 128 0.12 -2.80 29.80
CA ARG A 128 -1.00 -2.62 30.72
C ARG A 128 -1.41 -1.16 30.74
N VAL A 129 -2.71 -0.92 30.82
CA VAL A 129 -3.30 0.43 30.85
C VAL A 129 -2.74 1.29 31.99
N LYS A 130 -2.30 0.67 33.09
CA LYS A 130 -1.77 1.35 34.28
C LYS A 130 -0.25 1.62 34.21
N ASP A 131 0.44 1.09 33.21
CA ASP A 131 1.89 1.26 33.13
C ASP A 131 2.23 2.72 32.79
N SER A 132 3.30 3.22 33.41
CA SER A 132 3.90 4.51 33.08
C SER A 132 4.80 4.41 31.85
N GLU A 133 5.48 3.28 31.71
CA GLU A 133 6.31 2.96 30.55
C GLU A 133 5.44 2.74 29.31
N HIS A 134 5.91 3.25 28.18
CA HIS A 134 5.29 3.11 26.88
C HIS A 134 6.37 2.99 25.81
N TRP A 135 6.09 2.22 24.78
CA TRP A 135 7.00 2.01 23.67
C TRP A 135 6.46 2.73 22.45
N CYS A 136 7.17 3.78 22.07
CA CYS A 136 6.97 4.45 20.80
C CYS A 136 7.72 3.73 19.70
N VAL A 137 7.27 3.94 18.48
CA VAL A 137 7.97 3.46 17.29
C VAL A 137 9.35 4.14 17.24
N GLY A 138 10.42 3.38 16.96
CA GLY A 138 11.80 3.89 16.92
C GLY A 138 11.99 5.04 15.92
N GLY A 139 13.01 5.88 16.14
CA GLY A 139 13.23 7.11 15.34
C GLY A 139 13.54 6.88 13.85
N ASP A 140 13.81 5.64 13.44
CA ASP A 140 13.95 5.22 12.05
C ASP A 140 12.60 5.00 11.33
N LYS A 141 11.48 5.16 12.04
CA LYS A 141 10.12 5.04 11.49
C LYS A 141 9.42 6.41 11.59
N GLY A 142 8.61 6.75 10.58
CA GLY A 142 7.97 8.07 10.48
C GLY A 142 8.84 9.19 9.87
N ARG A 143 10.00 8.87 9.28
CA ARG A 143 10.99 9.81 8.71
C ARG A 143 10.50 10.76 7.60
N THR A 144 9.31 10.54 7.05
CA THR A 144 8.77 11.28 5.91
C THR A 144 7.33 11.73 6.08
N LEU A 145 6.80 11.70 7.31
CA LEU A 145 5.39 12.08 7.57
C LEU A 145 5.11 13.56 7.29
N ASP A 146 6.14 14.40 7.33
CA ASP A 146 6.12 15.83 7.02
C ASP A 146 6.27 16.13 5.53
N LYS A 147 6.71 15.14 4.73
CA LYS A 147 6.96 15.33 3.30
C LYS A 147 5.68 15.16 2.51
N LYS A 148 5.44 16.09 1.59
CA LYS A 148 4.30 16.05 0.67
C LYS A 148 4.79 16.04 -0.77
N PHE A 149 4.04 15.35 -1.63
CA PHE A 149 4.21 15.48 -3.07
C PHE A 149 3.71 16.85 -3.52
N ASP A 150 4.32 17.37 -4.58
CA ASP A 150 3.74 18.51 -5.28
C ASP A 150 2.40 18.09 -5.88
N MET A 151 1.45 19.01 -6.00
CA MET A 151 0.06 18.68 -6.36
C MET A 151 -0.04 17.94 -7.72
N ASP A 152 0.74 18.35 -8.70
CA ASP A 152 0.81 17.72 -10.02
C ASP A 152 1.39 16.30 -9.96
N VAL A 153 2.41 16.08 -9.12
CA VAL A 153 2.99 14.75 -8.89
C VAL A 153 2.00 13.84 -8.16
N GLY A 154 1.30 14.35 -7.14
CA GLY A 154 0.25 13.62 -6.43
C GLY A 154 -0.88 13.18 -7.37
N PHE A 155 -1.33 14.08 -8.25
CA PHE A 155 -2.33 13.76 -9.27
C PHE A 155 -1.83 12.70 -10.28
N ALA A 156 -0.57 12.79 -10.71
CA ALA A 156 0.01 11.80 -11.61
C ALA A 156 0.12 10.41 -10.95
N LEU A 157 0.50 10.34 -9.67
CA LEU A 157 0.51 9.10 -8.89
C LEU A 157 -0.91 8.51 -8.72
N ASP A 158 -1.90 9.35 -8.36
CA ASP A 158 -3.29 8.93 -8.25
C ASP A 158 -3.83 8.40 -9.59
N THR A 159 -3.45 9.04 -10.71
CA THR A 159 -3.80 8.59 -12.06
C THR A 159 -3.19 7.23 -12.39
N LEU A 160 -1.91 7.02 -12.04
CA LEU A 160 -1.18 5.79 -12.30
C LEU A 160 -1.74 4.60 -11.49
N PHE A 161 -1.97 4.79 -10.19
CA PHE A 161 -2.37 3.71 -9.28
C PHE A 161 -3.89 3.52 -9.19
N GLY A 162 -4.66 4.58 -9.33
CA GLY A 162 -6.10 4.61 -9.06
C GLY A 162 -6.92 3.48 -9.71
N PRO A 163 -6.71 3.13 -11.00
CA PRO A 163 -7.42 2.01 -11.62
C PRO A 163 -7.12 0.66 -10.95
N MET A 164 -5.85 0.38 -10.62
CA MET A 164 -5.44 -0.86 -9.97
C MET A 164 -5.85 -0.89 -8.49
N ASP A 165 -5.79 0.23 -7.78
CA ASP A 165 -6.23 0.35 -6.39
C ASP A 165 -7.74 0.10 -6.25
N ARG A 166 -8.53 0.65 -7.19
CA ARG A 166 -9.98 0.38 -7.26
C ARG A 166 -10.25 -1.09 -7.52
N TYR A 167 -9.56 -1.69 -8.49
CA TYR A 167 -9.68 -3.12 -8.76
C TYR A 167 -9.29 -3.96 -7.54
N PHE A 168 -8.22 -3.59 -6.85
CA PHE A 168 -7.78 -4.25 -5.62
C PHE A 168 -8.87 -4.20 -4.54
N ALA A 169 -9.42 -3.03 -4.23
CA ALA A 169 -10.44 -2.91 -3.19
C ALA A 169 -11.73 -3.67 -3.57
N GLU A 170 -12.27 -3.44 -4.76
CA GLU A 170 -13.61 -3.91 -5.14
C GLU A 170 -13.62 -5.36 -5.59
N LYS A 171 -12.65 -5.78 -6.41
CA LYS A 171 -12.65 -7.10 -7.05
C LYS A 171 -11.81 -8.10 -6.30
N VAL A 172 -10.63 -7.68 -5.83
CA VAL A 172 -9.76 -8.55 -5.04
C VAL A 172 -10.30 -8.62 -3.62
N LEU A 173 -10.34 -7.53 -2.85
CA LEU A 173 -10.69 -7.57 -1.43
C LEU A 173 -12.19 -7.62 -1.15
N ARG A 174 -13.04 -7.16 -2.09
CA ARG A 174 -14.51 -7.06 -1.93
C ARG A 174 -14.91 -6.15 -0.76
N ARG A 175 -14.30 -4.96 -0.69
CA ARG A 175 -14.59 -3.90 0.28
C ARG A 175 -14.66 -2.54 -0.39
N GLU A 176 -15.03 -1.52 0.39
CA GLU A 176 -14.93 -0.13 -0.02
C GLU A 176 -13.48 0.26 -0.35
N LYS A 177 -13.32 1.21 -1.27
CA LYS A 177 -12.02 1.74 -1.67
C LYS A 177 -11.25 2.30 -0.48
N PHE A 178 -9.93 2.24 -0.56
CA PHE A 178 -9.07 2.99 0.34
C PHE A 178 -9.15 4.49 -0.03
N ASN A 179 -8.96 5.37 0.95
CA ASN A 179 -8.85 6.80 0.71
C ASN A 179 -7.39 7.19 0.36
N TRP A 180 -6.80 6.49 -0.60
CA TRP A 180 -5.47 6.81 -1.12
C TRP A 180 -5.61 7.84 -2.21
N ASN A 181 -4.96 8.98 -2.02
CA ASN A 181 -5.02 10.12 -2.94
C ASN A 181 -3.67 10.83 -3.08
N PHE A 182 -2.61 10.37 -2.42
CA PHE A 182 -1.26 10.98 -2.51
C PHE A 182 -1.22 12.50 -2.23
N GLY A 183 -2.21 13.04 -1.48
CA GLY A 183 -2.34 14.48 -1.23
C GLY A 183 -3.04 15.26 -2.35
N SER A 184 -3.62 14.59 -3.35
CA SER A 184 -4.37 15.18 -4.47
C SER A 184 -5.81 15.58 -4.12
N SER A 185 -6.26 15.37 -2.89
CA SER A 185 -7.60 15.78 -2.47
C SER A 185 -7.76 17.30 -2.56
N ILE A 186 -8.54 17.73 -3.56
CA ILE A 186 -9.26 19.01 -3.58
C ILE A 186 -10.39 18.95 -2.55
#